data_AF-A0A2S6S0G2-F1
#
_entry.id   AF-A0A2S6S0G2-F1
#
_cell.length_a   1.000
_cell.length_b   1.000
_cell.length_c   1.000
_cell.angle_alpha   90.00
_cell.angle_beta   90.00
_cell.angle_gamma   90.00
#
_symmetry.space_group_name_H-M   'P 1'
#
loop_
_entity.id
_entity.type
_entity.pdbx_description
1 polymer ?
#
loop_
_entity_poly.entity_id
_entity_poly.type
_entity_poly.pdbx_seq_one_letter_code
_entity_poly.pdbx_strand_id
1 'polypeptide(L)'
;MFKHRTTTLTFIFIFFISSNLYAVDEFDLNLLSDRINRLEKEITDIQKSLFSSDDNSSIKENNSNIPTKYQRRINKIENDFAKVNGKFEEIFFRLDQLQEKLDRFTSDVDFRLSNKNNTSQYIDKKSAQDTYAYPDNTSEVDASGGDVEILGTIKNQKPEEEAFEIAKNFQDPENLFKYGKDSLQNLDYTNAEMAFRGFVKKYPNNDKIPNAYYWLGESLFVRENYPEAVLAYGEVIKNHKRHKRASASLLKIALSFSSLGKNKESCDALKKILKQYPDSERDVLKKTNFVIQKNNC
;
A
#
# COMPACT_ATOMS: atom_id res chain seq x y z
N MET A 1 45.33 31.82 42.97
CA MET A 1 45.19 30.35 43.04
C MET A 1 43.76 29.94 42.63
N PHE A 2 43.37 30.19 41.38
CA PHE A 2 42.02 29.88 40.85
C PHE A 2 42.14 29.51 39.37
N LYS A 3 42.45 28.24 39.05
CA LYS A 3 42.47 27.76 37.66
C LYS A 3 42.26 26.25 37.49
N HIS A 4 41.35 25.64 38.27
CA HIS A 4 41.07 24.20 38.11
C HIS A 4 39.61 23.77 38.23
N ARG A 5 38.63 24.68 38.18
CA ARG A 5 37.22 24.32 38.41
C ARG A 5 36.30 24.32 37.18
N THR A 6 36.81 24.67 35.99
CA THR A 6 36.01 24.75 34.76
C THR A 6 36.19 23.56 33.80
N THR A 7 37.23 22.75 33.96
CA THR A 7 37.50 21.60 33.09
C THR A 7 36.76 20.32 33.49
N THR A 8 36.24 20.23 34.71
CA THR A 8 35.47 19.06 35.17
C THR A 8 33.99 19.14 34.77
N LEU A 9 33.44 20.33 34.56
CA LEU A 9 32.02 20.49 34.17
C LEU A 9 31.77 20.23 32.68
N THR A 10 32.73 20.55 31.81
CA THR A 10 32.63 20.29 30.36
C THR A 10 32.77 18.80 30.02
N PHE A 11 33.54 18.04 30.80
CA PHE A 11 33.65 16.59 30.61
C PHE A 11 32.40 15.81 31.01
N ILE A 12 31.67 16.27 32.05
CA ILE A 12 30.42 15.62 32.48
C ILE A 12 29.28 15.88 31.48
N PHE A 13 29.26 17.05 30.82
CA PHE A 13 28.26 17.36 29.80
C PHE A 13 28.49 16.61 28.48
N ILE A 14 29.75 16.36 28.11
CA ILE A 14 30.09 15.55 26.92
C ILE A 14 29.85 14.04 27.17
N PHE A 15 29.97 13.57 28.42
CA PHE A 15 29.66 12.18 28.79
C PHE A 15 28.15 11.89 28.87
N PHE A 16 27.32 12.92 29.10
CA PHE A 16 25.86 12.80 29.09
C PHE A 16 25.23 12.83 27.68
N ILE A 17 25.94 13.39 26.69
CA ILE A 17 25.49 13.44 25.29
C ILE A 17 25.88 12.16 24.53
N SER A 18 26.89 11.40 24.97
CA SER A 18 27.27 10.13 24.35
C SER A 18 26.50 8.90 24.87
N SER A 19 25.65 9.04 25.89
CA SER A 19 24.94 7.91 26.53
C SER A 19 23.44 7.82 26.22
N ASN A 20 22.89 8.65 25.33
CA ASN A 20 21.51 8.55 24.87
C ASN A 20 21.40 8.48 23.34
N LEU A 21 22.11 7.52 22.75
CA LEU A 21 21.96 7.22 21.32
C LEU A 21 21.84 5.72 21.04
N TYR A 22 21.08 4.97 21.85
CA TYR A 22 20.64 3.62 21.49
C TYR A 22 19.30 3.32 22.15
N ALA A 23 18.21 3.72 21.48
CA ALA A 23 16.88 3.14 21.66
C ALA A 23 16.02 3.49 20.44
N VAL A 24 16.55 3.24 19.25
CA VAL A 24 15.68 2.90 18.12
C VAL A 24 15.52 1.40 18.23
N ASP A 25 14.28 0.94 18.45
CA ASP A 25 13.93 -0.49 18.42
C ASP A 25 14.51 -1.06 17.13
N GLU A 26 15.56 -1.87 17.27
CA GLU A 26 16.19 -2.58 16.17
C GLU A 26 15.12 -3.55 15.68
N PHE A 27 14.51 -3.21 14.55
CA PHE A 27 13.63 -4.13 13.85
C PHE A 27 14.51 -5.31 13.48
N ASP A 28 14.40 -6.36 14.28
CA ASP A 28 15.35 -7.46 14.39
C ASP A 28 15.54 -8.13 13.01
N LEU A 29 16.50 -7.64 12.24
CA LEU A 29 16.80 -8.12 10.89
C LEU A 29 17.21 -9.60 10.92
N ASN A 30 17.73 -10.04 12.06
CA ASN A 30 18.02 -11.45 12.34
C ASN A 30 16.74 -12.28 12.45
N LEU A 31 15.67 -11.74 13.05
CA LEU A 31 14.37 -12.42 13.11
C LEU A 31 13.73 -12.56 11.72
N LEU A 32 13.96 -11.58 10.85
CA LEU A 32 13.49 -11.60 9.46
C LEU A 32 14.30 -12.60 8.62
N SER A 33 15.63 -12.61 8.77
CA SER A 33 16.52 -13.60 8.17
C SER A 33 16.16 -15.02 8.62
N ASP A 34 15.95 -15.24 9.92
CA ASP A 34 15.57 -16.55 10.47
C ASP A 34 14.21 -17.01 9.96
N ARG A 35 13.25 -16.09 9.77
CA ARG A 35 11.96 -16.41 9.15
C ARG A 35 12.11 -16.77 7.68
N ILE A 36 12.94 -16.05 6.92
CA ILE A 36 13.20 -16.33 5.51
C ILE A 36 13.89 -17.68 5.35
N ASN A 37 14.96 -17.93 6.10
CA ASN A 37 15.70 -19.19 6.06
C ASN A 37 14.83 -20.40 6.44
N ARG A 38 13.92 -20.21 7.41
CA ARG A 38 12.96 -21.25 7.80
C ARG A 38 11.91 -21.50 6.73
N LEU A 39 11.40 -20.45 6.08
CA LEU A 39 10.47 -20.59 4.97
C LEU A 39 11.12 -21.28 3.76
N GLU A 40 12.37 -20.97 3.47
CA GLU A 40 13.14 -21.60 2.40
C GLU A 40 13.33 -23.10 2.67
N LYS A 41 13.72 -23.47 3.89
CA LYS A 41 13.81 -24.88 4.31
C LYS A 41 12.46 -25.61 4.20
N GLU A 42 11.37 -24.98 4.63
CA GLU A 42 10.03 -25.56 4.51
C GLU A 42 9.58 -25.73 3.06
N ILE A 43 9.97 -24.84 2.14
CA ILE A 43 9.71 -24.98 0.70
C ILE A 43 10.49 -26.16 0.12
N THR A 44 11.76 -26.30 0.47
CA THR A 44 12.62 -27.41 0.02
C THR A 44 12.09 -28.76 0.50
N ASP A 45 11.62 -28.84 1.75
CA ASP A 45 10.99 -30.04 2.30
C ASP A 45 9.65 -30.35 1.62
N ILE A 46 8.87 -29.33 1.24
CA ILE A 46 7.63 -29.49 0.46
C ILE A 46 7.94 -30.01 -0.94
N GLN A 47 8.93 -29.45 -1.63
CA GLN A 47 9.38 -29.95 -2.93
C GLN A 47 9.83 -31.41 -2.82
N LYS A 48 10.61 -31.74 -1.78
CA LYS A 48 11.01 -33.13 -1.53
C LYS A 48 9.82 -34.06 -1.28
N SER A 49 8.78 -33.61 -0.58
CA SER A 49 7.56 -34.41 -0.35
C SER A 49 6.68 -34.56 -1.59
N LEU A 50 6.75 -33.62 -2.54
CA LEU A 50 6.03 -33.67 -3.82
C LEU A 50 6.79 -34.51 -4.87
N PHE A 51 8.11 -34.59 -4.76
CA PHE A 51 8.97 -35.34 -5.68
C PHE A 51 9.47 -36.68 -5.12
N SER A 52 9.15 -37.07 -3.87
CA SER A 52 9.50 -38.37 -3.29
C SER A 52 8.40 -39.42 -3.43
N SER A 53 7.67 -39.42 -4.54
CA SER A 53 6.71 -40.49 -4.87
C SER A 53 7.17 -41.24 -6.13
N ASP A 54 8.29 -41.96 -5.99
CA ASP A 54 8.60 -43.11 -6.83
C ASP A 54 8.61 -44.34 -5.90
N ASP A 55 7.45 -44.98 -5.75
CA ASP A 55 7.32 -46.40 -6.08
C ASP A 55 5.85 -46.89 -6.08
N ASN A 56 5.52 -47.59 -7.17
CA ASN A 56 4.29 -48.30 -7.54
C ASN A 56 3.22 -48.61 -6.47
N SER A 57 1.98 -48.11 -6.66
CA SER A 57 0.77 -48.95 -6.80
C SER A 57 -0.52 -48.15 -7.04
N SER A 58 -1.26 -48.57 -8.07
CA SER A 58 -2.72 -48.45 -8.29
C SER A 58 -3.41 -47.11 -8.01
N ILE A 59 -3.78 -46.45 -9.10
CA ILE A 59 -4.83 -45.44 -9.18
C ILE A 59 -6.14 -46.02 -8.60
N LYS A 60 -6.59 -45.45 -7.49
CA LYS A 60 -8.01 -45.41 -7.13
C LYS A 60 -8.41 -43.95 -6.95
N GLU A 61 -9.29 -43.52 -7.84
CA GLU A 61 -10.11 -42.32 -7.66
C GLU A 61 -10.67 -42.27 -6.24
N ASN A 62 -10.41 -41.16 -5.56
CA ASN A 62 -11.28 -40.67 -4.50
C ASN A 62 -11.09 -39.15 -4.36
N ASN A 63 -12.08 -38.44 -4.91
CA ASN A 63 -12.74 -37.25 -4.38
C ASN A 63 -11.92 -36.32 -3.45
N SER A 64 -11.66 -35.12 -3.97
CA SER A 64 -11.70 -33.83 -3.28
C SER A 64 -11.47 -33.86 -1.77
N ASN A 65 -10.22 -33.81 -1.34
CA ASN A 65 -9.88 -33.23 -0.05
C ASN A 65 -8.50 -32.61 -0.17
N ILE A 66 -8.47 -31.32 -0.55
CA ILE A 66 -7.31 -30.48 -0.23
C ILE A 66 -7.08 -30.68 1.28
N PRO A 67 -5.92 -31.19 1.72
CA PRO A 67 -5.76 -31.54 3.12
C PRO A 67 -6.05 -30.29 3.97
N THR A 68 -6.94 -30.41 4.94
CA THR A 68 -7.42 -29.32 5.82
C THR A 68 -6.29 -28.50 6.49
N LYS A 69 -5.05 -29.00 6.43
CA LYS A 69 -3.80 -28.32 6.77
C LYS A 69 -3.46 -27.14 5.82
N TYR A 70 -3.66 -27.27 4.51
CA TYR A 70 -3.35 -26.23 3.52
C TYR A 70 -4.38 -25.10 3.55
N GLN A 71 -5.67 -25.43 3.67
CA GLN A 71 -6.73 -24.42 3.82
C GLN A 71 -6.51 -23.55 5.06
N ARG A 72 -6.07 -24.16 6.17
CA ARG A 72 -5.71 -23.42 7.40
C ARG A 72 -4.49 -22.53 7.20
N ARG A 73 -3.50 -22.96 6.41
CA ARG A 73 -2.31 -22.16 6.11
C ARG A 73 -2.66 -20.97 5.21
N ILE A 74 -3.49 -21.18 4.19
CA ILE A 74 -4.02 -20.12 3.32
C ILE A 74 -4.78 -19.08 4.16
N ASN A 75 -5.75 -19.53 4.97
CA ASN A 75 -6.51 -18.62 5.82
C ASN A 75 -5.63 -17.85 6.80
N LYS A 76 -4.56 -18.48 7.32
CA LYS A 76 -3.59 -17.82 8.19
C LYS A 76 -2.79 -16.76 7.45
N ILE A 77 -2.26 -17.09 6.26
CA ILE A 77 -1.52 -16.13 5.42
C ILE A 77 -2.41 -14.96 5.03
N GLU A 78 -3.67 -15.20 4.67
CA GLU A 78 -4.62 -14.14 4.36
C GLU A 78 -4.91 -13.24 5.55
N ASN A 79 -5.02 -13.81 6.74
CA ASN A 79 -5.25 -13.05 7.97
C ASN A 79 -4.01 -12.24 8.36
N ASP A 80 -2.82 -12.85 8.27
CA ASP A 80 -1.55 -12.17 8.50
C ASP A 80 -1.36 -11.04 7.48
N PHE A 81 -1.70 -11.26 6.21
CA PHE A 81 -1.67 -10.23 5.19
C PHE A 81 -2.67 -9.12 5.49
N ALA A 82 -3.93 -9.45 5.83
CA ALA A 82 -4.92 -8.43 6.18
C ALA A 82 -4.43 -7.55 7.34
N LYS A 83 -3.79 -8.15 8.34
CA LYS A 83 -3.18 -7.45 9.46
C LYS A 83 -1.98 -6.59 9.05
N VAL A 84 -1.11 -7.10 8.17
CA VAL A 84 0.01 -6.34 7.62
C VAL A 84 -0.49 -5.15 6.82
N ASN A 85 -1.52 -5.31 6.00
CA ASN A 85 -2.13 -4.21 5.27
C ASN A 85 -2.77 -3.17 6.19
N GLY A 86 -3.45 -3.62 7.26
CA GLY A 86 -3.98 -2.72 8.28
C GLY A 86 -2.87 -1.91 8.95
N LYS A 87 -1.74 -2.54 9.26
CA LYS A 87 -0.55 -1.82 9.76
C LYS A 87 0.02 -0.84 8.73
N PHE A 88 0.05 -1.19 7.45
CA PHE A 88 0.46 -0.27 6.40
C PHE A 88 -0.48 0.94 6.32
N GLU A 89 -1.80 0.72 6.35
CA GLU A 89 -2.80 1.79 6.39
C GLU A 89 -2.62 2.69 7.62
N GLU A 90 -2.29 2.12 8.79
CA GLU A 90 -1.94 2.90 9.99
C GLU A 90 -0.67 3.72 9.79
N ILE A 91 0.37 3.15 9.17
CA ILE A 91 1.62 3.86 8.86
C ILE A 91 1.36 5.01 7.89
N PHE A 92 0.69 4.75 6.77
CA PHE A 92 0.31 5.80 5.81
C PHE A 92 -0.52 6.88 6.47
N PHE A 93 -1.45 6.51 7.36
CA PHE A 93 -2.21 7.50 8.13
C PHE A 93 -1.32 8.35 9.04
N ARG A 94 -0.37 7.75 9.74
CA ARG A 94 0.59 8.49 10.58
C ARG A 94 1.50 9.38 9.72
N LEU A 95 1.86 8.96 8.51
CA LEU A 95 2.62 9.76 7.55
C LEU A 95 1.81 10.97 7.07
N ASP A 96 0.54 10.79 6.70
CA ASP A 96 -0.35 11.91 6.33
C ASP A 96 -0.43 12.95 7.47
N GLN A 97 -0.59 12.47 8.70
CA GLN A 97 -0.63 13.33 9.89
C GLN A 97 0.69 14.05 10.15
N LEU A 98 1.81 13.40 9.85
CA LEU A 98 3.14 13.98 10.02
C LEU A 98 3.41 15.05 8.97
N GLN A 99 3.09 14.78 7.70
CA GLN A 99 3.22 15.75 6.61
C GLN A 99 2.43 17.02 6.91
N GLU A 100 1.16 16.89 7.35
CA GLU A 100 0.35 18.07 7.70
C GLU A 100 0.94 18.89 8.86
N LYS A 101 1.54 18.22 9.86
CA LYS A 101 2.23 18.91 10.95
C LYS A 101 3.47 19.65 10.45
N LEU A 102 4.20 19.07 9.50
CA LEU A 102 5.35 19.72 8.87
C LEU A 102 4.91 20.93 8.05
N ASP A 103 3.84 20.84 7.25
CA ASP A 103 3.32 21.97 6.47
C ASP A 103 2.93 23.15 7.37
N ARG A 104 2.25 22.88 8.49
CA ARG A 104 1.90 23.89 9.50
C ARG A 104 3.14 24.48 10.18
N PHE A 105 4.13 23.65 10.49
CA PHE A 105 5.38 24.11 11.10
C PHE A 105 6.17 25.02 10.14
N THR A 106 6.34 24.60 8.89
CA THR A 106 6.98 25.40 7.83
C THR A 106 6.26 26.74 7.67
N SER A 107 4.91 26.73 7.63
CA SER A 107 4.11 27.96 7.54
C SER A 107 4.30 28.90 8.74
N ASP A 108 4.41 28.38 9.98
CA ASP A 108 4.70 29.20 11.17
C ASP A 108 6.13 29.75 11.15
N VAL A 109 7.11 28.96 10.70
CA VAL A 109 8.49 29.41 10.53
C VAL A 109 8.57 30.53 9.50
N ASP A 110 7.93 30.39 8.34
CA ASP A 110 7.90 31.41 7.29
C ASP A 110 7.22 32.70 7.77
N PHE A 111 6.09 32.58 8.48
CA PHE A 111 5.39 33.72 9.07
C PHE A 111 6.25 34.47 10.11
N ARG A 112 6.99 33.74 10.96
CA ARG A 112 7.88 34.35 11.97
C ARG A 112 9.10 35.01 11.34
N LEU A 113 9.64 34.42 10.26
CA LEU A 113 10.74 35.01 9.50
C LEU A 113 10.27 36.26 8.74
N SER A 114 9.07 36.28 8.18
CA SER A 114 8.53 37.47 7.51
C SER A 114 8.28 38.63 8.47
N ASN A 115 7.77 38.34 9.68
CA ASN A 115 7.50 39.39 10.68
C ASN A 115 8.77 39.97 11.33
N LYS A 116 9.91 39.30 11.24
CA LYS A 116 11.19 39.78 11.81
C LYS A 116 11.98 40.69 10.85
N ASN A 117 11.55 40.80 9.59
CA ASN A 117 12.23 41.58 8.54
C ASN A 117 11.54 42.93 8.20
N ASN A 118 10.58 43.40 9.00
CA ASN A 118 9.96 44.72 8.80
C ASN A 118 10.74 45.87 9.45
N THR A 119 11.99 46.05 9.02
CA THR A 119 12.66 47.36 9.05
C THR A 119 13.40 47.55 7.72
N SER A 120 12.79 48.33 6.83
CA SER A 120 13.33 49.05 5.67
C SER A 120 14.34 48.34 4.74
N GLN A 121 13.86 47.92 3.56
CA GLN A 121 14.33 48.48 2.27
C GLN A 121 13.49 47.95 1.09
N TYR A 122 12.92 48.89 0.33
CA TYR A 122 12.49 48.67 -1.05
C TYR A 122 13.70 48.25 -1.89
N ILE A 123 13.70 47.01 -2.36
CA ILE A 123 14.53 46.55 -3.49
C ILE A 123 13.58 45.84 -4.46
N ASP A 124 13.42 46.48 -5.62
CA ASP A 124 12.81 45.93 -6.82
C ASP A 124 13.63 44.71 -7.29
N LYS A 125 13.00 43.54 -7.40
CA LYS A 125 13.64 42.34 -7.96
C LYS A 125 12.63 41.53 -8.78
N LYS A 126 12.64 41.80 -10.08
CA LYS A 126 12.29 40.84 -11.13
C LYS A 126 13.01 39.51 -10.88
N SER A 127 12.21 38.45 -10.84
CA SER A 127 12.52 37.07 -11.27
C SER A 127 13.93 36.57 -10.98
N ALA A 128 14.10 35.91 -9.83
CA ALA A 128 15.24 35.04 -9.54
C ALA A 128 14.76 33.74 -8.87
N GLN A 129 14.36 32.80 -9.72
CA GLN A 129 14.75 31.39 -9.68
C GLN A 129 14.50 30.62 -8.37
N ASP A 130 13.32 30.01 -8.29
CA ASP A 130 13.02 28.88 -7.41
C ASP A 130 13.96 27.71 -7.74
N THR A 131 14.91 27.42 -6.85
CA THR A 131 15.69 26.18 -6.86
C THR A 131 15.03 25.12 -5.99
N TYR A 132 13.83 24.68 -6.41
CA TYR A 132 13.31 23.34 -6.17
C TYR A 132 12.56 22.89 -7.42
N ALA A 133 13.32 22.65 -8.49
CA ALA A 133 12.82 22.01 -9.69
C ALA A 133 12.67 20.50 -9.43
N TYR A 134 11.43 20.02 -9.44
CA TYR A 134 11.15 18.66 -9.89
C TYR A 134 11.70 18.53 -11.31
N PRO A 135 12.37 17.43 -11.68
CA PRO A 135 12.75 17.22 -13.07
C PRO A 135 11.47 17.04 -13.89
N ASP A 136 11.05 18.10 -14.59
CA ASP A 136 10.19 18.02 -15.76
C ASP A 136 10.93 17.18 -16.80
N ASN A 137 10.53 15.91 -16.91
CA ASN A 137 11.03 15.06 -17.97
C ASN A 137 10.21 15.32 -19.24
N THR A 138 10.41 16.49 -19.84
CA THR A 138 10.16 16.67 -21.28
C THR A 138 11.46 16.36 -21.99
N SER A 139 11.73 15.06 -22.16
CA SER A 139 12.73 14.64 -23.12
C SER A 139 12.21 14.97 -24.52
N GLU A 140 12.73 16.04 -25.11
CA GLU A 140 12.77 16.17 -26.56
C GLU A 140 13.53 14.96 -27.10
N VAL A 141 12.80 14.06 -27.75
CA VAL A 141 13.38 12.95 -28.51
C VAL A 141 13.99 13.54 -29.78
N ASP A 142 15.31 13.57 -29.83
CA ASP A 142 16.08 13.80 -31.04
C ASP A 142 15.77 12.68 -32.04
N ALA A 143 15.02 13.03 -33.09
CA ALA A 143 14.80 12.20 -34.26
C ALA A 143 16.01 12.33 -35.20
N SER A 144 17.12 11.69 -34.85
CA SER A 144 18.24 11.52 -35.75
C SER A 144 18.98 10.20 -35.52
N GLY A 145 18.49 9.16 -36.18
CA GLY A 145 19.33 8.14 -36.82
C GLY A 145 19.84 6.99 -35.95
N GLY A 146 19.36 5.79 -36.27
CA GLY A 146 20.06 4.54 -35.99
C GLY A 146 19.15 3.42 -35.50
N ASP A 147 18.85 2.48 -36.40
CA ASP A 147 18.51 1.09 -36.11
C ASP A 147 17.03 0.80 -35.76
N VAL A 148 16.20 1.01 -36.78
CA VAL A 148 14.87 0.43 -36.93
C VAL A 148 14.99 -1.09 -37.10
N GLU A 149 15.02 -1.88 -36.03
CA GLU A 149 14.53 -3.29 -36.08
C GLU A 149 14.34 -4.06 -34.76
N ILE A 150 14.45 -3.45 -33.57
CA ILE A 150 14.18 -4.18 -32.30
C ILE A 150 13.34 -3.33 -31.35
N LEU A 151 12.11 -2.99 -31.76
CA LEU A 151 11.06 -2.62 -30.81
C LEU A 151 9.75 -3.21 -31.30
N GLY A 152 9.52 -4.47 -30.89
CA GLY A 152 8.26 -5.16 -31.12
C GLY A 152 7.12 -4.31 -30.60
N THR A 153 6.22 -3.95 -31.51
CA THR A 153 4.85 -3.47 -31.31
C THR A 153 4.41 -3.39 -29.84
N ILE A 154 4.49 -2.20 -29.22
CA ILE A 154 3.63 -1.87 -28.08
C ILE A 154 2.21 -1.79 -28.64
N LYS A 155 1.55 -2.94 -28.66
CA LYS A 155 0.14 -3.06 -29.01
C LYS A 155 -0.61 -2.44 -27.84
N ASN A 156 -1.33 -1.35 -28.08
CA ASN A 156 -2.34 -0.81 -27.16
C ASN A 156 -3.44 -1.87 -26.95
N GLN A 157 -3.18 -2.91 -26.16
CA GLN A 157 -4.19 -3.87 -25.75
C GLN A 157 -4.96 -3.27 -24.58
N LYS A 158 -6.29 -3.36 -24.65
CA LYS A 158 -7.16 -2.92 -23.57
C LYS A 158 -6.80 -3.72 -22.30
N PRO A 159 -6.77 -3.09 -21.11
CA PRO A 159 -6.44 -3.77 -19.85
C PRO A 159 -7.25 -5.06 -19.60
N GLU A 160 -8.46 -5.13 -20.15
CA GLU A 160 -9.34 -6.29 -20.06
C GLU A 160 -8.86 -7.52 -20.84
N GLU A 161 -8.14 -7.33 -21.95
CA GLU A 161 -7.54 -8.41 -22.75
C GLU A 161 -6.30 -8.96 -22.04
N GLU A 162 -5.44 -8.08 -21.53
CA GLU A 162 -4.23 -8.46 -20.79
C GLU A 162 -4.57 -9.19 -19.48
N ALA A 163 -5.54 -8.70 -18.72
CA ALA A 163 -6.05 -9.38 -17.54
C ALA A 163 -6.60 -10.79 -17.84
N PHE A 164 -7.20 -10.99 -19.01
CA PHE A 164 -7.72 -12.29 -19.42
C PHE A 164 -6.60 -13.26 -19.79
N GLU A 165 -5.56 -12.80 -20.50
CA GLU A 165 -4.41 -13.64 -20.83
C GLU A 165 -3.61 -14.03 -19.57
N ILE A 166 -3.39 -13.10 -18.65
CA ILE A 166 -2.79 -13.41 -17.34
C ILE A 166 -3.61 -14.46 -16.62
N ALA A 167 -4.93 -14.27 -16.49
CA ALA A 167 -5.79 -15.24 -15.80
C ALA A 167 -5.85 -16.61 -16.47
N LYS A 168 -5.71 -16.68 -17.80
CA LYS A 168 -5.70 -17.94 -18.56
C LYS A 168 -4.54 -18.84 -18.16
N ASN A 169 -3.38 -18.26 -17.82
CA ASN A 169 -2.18 -18.99 -17.41
C ASN A 169 -2.30 -19.70 -16.06
N PHE A 170 -3.32 -19.38 -15.25
CA PHE A 170 -3.54 -20.00 -13.95
C PHE A 170 -4.74 -20.93 -13.99
N GLN A 171 -4.52 -22.22 -13.72
CA GLN A 171 -5.60 -23.22 -13.70
C GLN A 171 -6.46 -23.17 -12.43
N ASP A 172 -5.89 -22.67 -11.33
CA ASP A 172 -6.52 -22.67 -10.00
C ASP A 172 -6.71 -21.23 -9.50
N PRO A 173 -7.89 -20.85 -8.98
CA PRO A 173 -8.11 -19.54 -8.35
C PRO A 173 -7.08 -19.21 -7.27
N GLU A 174 -6.66 -20.16 -6.42
CA GLU A 174 -5.73 -19.85 -5.33
C GLU A 174 -4.40 -19.30 -5.86
N ASN A 175 -3.87 -19.90 -6.92
CA ASN A 175 -2.61 -19.46 -7.53
C ASN A 175 -2.73 -18.09 -8.22
N LEU A 176 -3.85 -17.81 -8.92
CA LEU A 176 -4.07 -16.49 -9.52
C LEU A 176 -4.23 -15.41 -8.45
N PHE A 177 -4.98 -15.71 -7.39
CA PHE A 177 -5.14 -14.80 -6.27
C PHE A 177 -3.79 -14.52 -5.59
N LYS A 178 -3.01 -15.58 -5.32
CA LYS A 178 -1.66 -15.46 -4.76
C LYS A 178 -0.75 -14.62 -5.66
N TYR A 179 -0.77 -14.82 -6.97
CA TYR A 179 0.01 -14.00 -7.90
C TYR A 179 -0.32 -12.51 -7.75
N GLY A 180 -1.60 -12.13 -7.74
CA GLY A 180 -1.99 -10.73 -7.52
C GLY A 180 -1.55 -10.19 -6.16
N LYS A 181 -1.54 -11.03 -5.13
CA LYS A 181 -1.07 -10.67 -3.78
C LYS A 181 0.44 -10.47 -3.72
N ASP A 182 1.21 -11.33 -4.38
CA ASP A 182 2.65 -11.23 -4.48
C ASP A 182 3.03 -9.98 -5.29
N SER A 183 2.31 -9.67 -6.38
CA SER A 183 2.46 -8.42 -7.12
C SER A 183 2.25 -7.19 -6.24
N LEU A 184 1.23 -7.18 -5.38
CA LEU A 184 1.03 -6.08 -4.41
C LEU A 184 2.21 -5.94 -3.44
N GLN A 185 2.77 -7.06 -2.95
CA GLN A 185 3.93 -7.03 -2.05
C GLN A 185 5.17 -6.45 -2.73
N ASN A 186 5.31 -6.73 -4.02
CA ASN A 186 6.38 -6.20 -4.86
C ASN A 186 6.09 -4.77 -5.37
N LEU A 187 5.00 -4.13 -4.92
CA LEU A 187 4.54 -2.81 -5.37
C LEU A 187 4.23 -2.76 -6.88
N ASP A 188 4.05 -3.92 -7.50
CA ASP A 188 3.66 -4.05 -8.89
C ASP A 188 2.14 -3.97 -9.00
N TYR A 189 1.64 -2.75 -8.88
CA TYR A 189 0.20 -2.48 -8.89
C TYR A 189 -0.44 -2.75 -10.26
N THR A 190 0.33 -2.71 -11.35
CA THR A 190 -0.16 -3.02 -12.69
C THR A 190 -0.49 -4.49 -12.82
N ASN A 191 0.45 -5.38 -12.49
CA ASN A 191 0.18 -6.82 -12.55
C ASN A 191 -0.82 -7.27 -11.49
N ALA A 192 -0.82 -6.64 -10.31
CA ALA A 192 -1.85 -6.87 -9.30
C ALA A 192 -3.25 -6.54 -9.83
N GLU A 193 -3.42 -5.37 -10.46
CA GLU A 193 -4.69 -4.98 -11.09
C GLU A 193 -5.13 -6.01 -12.13
N MET A 194 -4.23 -6.39 -13.05
CA MET A 194 -4.56 -7.36 -14.10
C MET A 194 -4.93 -8.73 -13.51
N ALA A 195 -4.20 -9.20 -12.50
CA ALA A 195 -4.48 -10.45 -11.81
C ALA A 195 -5.87 -10.45 -11.17
N PHE A 196 -6.23 -9.38 -10.45
CA PHE A 196 -7.54 -9.32 -9.77
C PHE A 196 -8.70 -9.06 -10.74
N ARG A 197 -8.51 -8.29 -11.82
CA ARG A 197 -9.49 -8.19 -12.92
C ARG A 197 -9.76 -9.55 -13.55
N GLY A 198 -8.68 -10.26 -13.85
CA GLY A 198 -8.73 -11.61 -14.38
C GLY A 198 -9.42 -12.59 -13.43
N PHE A 199 -9.13 -12.49 -12.14
CA PHE A 199 -9.71 -13.31 -11.09
C PHE A 199 -11.24 -13.14 -10.99
N VAL A 200 -11.73 -11.89 -10.87
CA VAL A 200 -13.16 -11.63 -10.71
C VAL A 200 -13.97 -12.03 -11.94
N LYS A 201 -13.35 -11.99 -13.13
CA LYS A 201 -13.95 -12.43 -14.38
C LYS A 201 -13.95 -13.95 -14.55
N LYS A 202 -12.85 -14.62 -14.23
CA LYS A 202 -12.67 -16.06 -14.45
C LYS A 202 -13.33 -16.91 -13.36
N TYR A 203 -13.35 -16.43 -12.13
CA TYR A 203 -13.83 -17.18 -10.95
C TYR A 203 -14.94 -16.44 -10.18
N PRO A 204 -16.05 -16.01 -10.83
CA PRO A 204 -17.05 -15.11 -10.24
C PRO A 204 -17.78 -15.68 -9.01
N ASN A 205 -17.75 -17.00 -8.81
CA ASN A 205 -18.41 -17.67 -7.69
C ASN A 205 -17.43 -18.04 -6.56
N ASN A 206 -16.17 -17.64 -6.65
CA ASN A 206 -15.15 -17.96 -5.64
C ASN A 206 -15.37 -17.16 -4.35
N ASP A 207 -15.04 -17.74 -3.21
CA ASP A 207 -15.20 -17.15 -1.88
C ASP A 207 -14.31 -15.91 -1.66
N LYS A 208 -13.19 -15.79 -2.38
CA LYS A 208 -12.29 -14.64 -2.33
C LYS A 208 -12.74 -13.44 -3.17
N ILE A 209 -13.86 -13.52 -3.91
CA ILE A 209 -14.35 -12.42 -4.74
C ILE A 209 -14.44 -11.07 -4.01
N PRO A 210 -14.98 -10.97 -2.78
CA PRO A 210 -15.00 -9.71 -2.04
C PRO A 210 -13.58 -9.17 -1.76
N ASN A 211 -12.61 -10.06 -1.53
CA ASN A 211 -11.21 -9.67 -1.34
C ASN A 211 -10.55 -9.29 -2.68
N ALA A 212 -10.87 -9.98 -3.78
CA ALA A 212 -10.33 -9.69 -5.09
C ALA A 212 -10.76 -8.30 -5.57
N TYR A 213 -12.05 -7.94 -5.40
CA TYR A 213 -12.52 -6.58 -5.66
C TYR A 213 -11.89 -5.53 -4.75
N TYR A 214 -11.66 -5.85 -3.46
CA TYR A 214 -10.92 -4.97 -2.57
C TYR A 214 -9.50 -4.70 -3.08
N TRP A 215 -8.75 -5.75 -3.40
CA TRP A 215 -7.36 -5.61 -3.86
C TRP A 215 -7.26 -4.98 -5.25
N LEU A 216 -8.21 -5.25 -6.13
CA LEU A 216 -8.35 -4.54 -7.40
C LEU A 216 -8.52 -3.03 -7.15
N GLY A 217 -9.40 -2.66 -6.23
CA GLY A 217 -9.57 -1.27 -5.83
C GLY A 217 -8.30 -0.66 -5.24
N GLU A 218 -7.54 -1.39 -4.43
CA GLU A 218 -6.27 -0.91 -3.86
C GLU A 218 -5.22 -0.66 -4.93
N SER A 219 -5.06 -1.61 -5.86
CA SER A 219 -4.16 -1.46 -7.01
C SER A 219 -4.51 -0.21 -7.83
N LEU A 220 -5.81 0.00 -8.10
CA LEU A 220 -6.30 1.16 -8.85
C LEU A 220 -6.12 2.46 -8.08
N PHE A 221 -6.39 2.45 -6.77
CA PHE A 221 -6.27 3.62 -5.90
C PHE A 221 -4.82 4.12 -5.84
N VAL A 222 -3.85 3.22 -5.66
CA VAL A 222 -2.43 3.59 -5.60
C VAL A 222 -1.94 4.10 -6.96
N ARG A 223 -2.50 3.58 -8.05
CA ARG A 223 -2.26 4.09 -9.41
C ARG A 223 -3.06 5.36 -9.74
N GLU A 224 -3.71 5.96 -8.75
CA GLU A 224 -4.53 7.17 -8.86
C GLU A 224 -5.72 7.06 -9.81
N ASN A 225 -6.09 5.84 -10.22
CA ASN A 225 -7.31 5.59 -10.97
C ASN A 225 -8.51 5.49 -10.02
N TYR A 226 -8.78 6.60 -9.34
CA TYR A 226 -9.84 6.73 -8.35
C TYR A 226 -11.24 6.39 -8.90
N PRO A 227 -11.63 6.76 -10.14
CA PRO A 227 -12.94 6.41 -10.67
C PRO A 227 -13.16 4.89 -10.74
N GLU A 228 -12.18 4.15 -11.26
CA GLU A 228 -12.28 2.69 -11.34
C GLU A 228 -12.12 2.02 -9.97
N ALA A 229 -11.29 2.59 -9.10
CA ALA A 229 -11.18 2.12 -7.72
C ALA A 229 -12.54 2.17 -7.00
N VAL A 230 -13.29 3.28 -7.15
CA VAL A 230 -14.65 3.41 -6.60
C VAL A 230 -15.58 2.31 -7.10
N LEU A 231 -15.51 1.96 -8.39
CA LEU A 231 -16.32 0.88 -8.96
C LEU A 231 -15.93 -0.48 -8.36
N ALA A 232 -14.63 -0.78 -8.28
CA ALA A 232 -14.13 -2.03 -7.71
C ALA A 232 -14.53 -2.21 -6.23
N TYR A 233 -14.31 -1.19 -5.40
CA TYR A 233 -14.77 -1.21 -4.01
C TYR A 233 -16.31 -1.25 -3.91
N GLY A 234 -16.99 -0.59 -4.84
CA GLY A 234 -18.45 -0.56 -4.93
C GLY A 234 -19.06 -1.95 -5.07
N GLU A 235 -18.42 -2.87 -5.80
CA GLU A 235 -18.89 -4.26 -5.91
C GLU A 235 -18.89 -4.99 -4.55
N VAL A 236 -17.91 -4.72 -3.69
CA VAL A 236 -17.89 -5.24 -2.31
C VAL A 236 -19.10 -4.71 -1.51
N ILE A 237 -19.39 -3.41 -1.61
CA ILE A 237 -20.51 -2.79 -0.89
C ILE A 237 -21.87 -3.20 -1.46
N LYS A 238 -21.95 -3.44 -2.76
CA LYS A 238 -23.21 -3.77 -3.43
C LYS A 238 -23.62 -5.21 -3.12
N ASN A 239 -22.70 -6.15 -3.33
CA ASN A 239 -23.00 -7.59 -3.31
C ASN A 239 -22.56 -8.28 -2.01
N HIS A 240 -21.66 -7.67 -1.22
CA HIS A 240 -21.03 -8.31 -0.06
C HIS A 240 -21.04 -7.43 1.20
N LYS A 241 -22.18 -6.77 1.46
CA LYS A 241 -22.38 -5.80 2.58
C LYS A 241 -21.98 -6.29 3.97
N ARG A 242 -22.05 -7.59 4.24
CA ARG A 242 -21.70 -8.18 5.55
C ARG A 242 -20.26 -8.70 5.62
N HIS A 243 -19.52 -8.62 4.53
CA HIS A 243 -18.14 -9.11 4.49
C HIS A 243 -17.23 -8.17 5.28
N LYS A 244 -16.17 -8.71 5.91
CA LYS A 244 -15.18 -7.95 6.70
C LYS A 244 -14.54 -6.77 5.96
N ARG A 245 -14.47 -6.85 4.63
CA ARG A 245 -13.94 -5.76 3.78
C ARG A 245 -14.93 -4.64 3.50
N ALA A 246 -16.22 -4.81 3.79
CA ALA A 246 -17.24 -3.83 3.39
C ALA A 246 -17.00 -2.45 4.01
N SER A 247 -16.73 -2.35 5.32
CA SER A 247 -16.45 -1.05 5.94
C SER A 247 -15.16 -0.40 5.40
N ALA A 248 -14.11 -1.20 5.19
CA ALA A 248 -12.84 -0.73 4.62
C ALA A 248 -13.01 -0.27 3.16
N SER A 249 -13.72 -1.01 2.33
CA SER A 249 -14.08 -0.61 0.96
C SER A 249 -14.86 0.70 0.94
N LEU A 250 -15.80 0.91 1.87
CA LEU A 250 -16.57 2.15 1.92
C LEU A 250 -15.71 3.35 2.32
N LEU A 251 -14.75 3.15 3.24
CA LEU A 251 -13.74 4.16 3.55
C LEU A 251 -12.90 4.50 2.32
N LYS A 252 -12.44 3.49 1.57
CA LYS A 252 -11.64 3.70 0.36
C LYS A 252 -12.43 4.39 -0.75
N ILE A 253 -13.73 4.13 -0.89
CA ILE A 253 -14.63 4.91 -1.76
C ILE A 253 -14.64 6.38 -1.33
N ALA A 254 -14.80 6.66 -0.05
CA ALA A 254 -14.80 8.04 0.46
C ALA A 254 -13.47 8.75 0.21
N LEU A 255 -12.35 8.07 0.44
CA LEU A 255 -11.01 8.59 0.15
C LEU A 255 -10.84 8.87 -1.35
N SER A 256 -11.29 7.96 -2.21
CA SER A 256 -11.25 8.13 -3.66
C SER A 256 -12.08 9.33 -4.11
N PHE A 257 -13.27 9.55 -3.54
CA PHE A 257 -14.05 10.74 -3.80
C PHE A 257 -13.36 12.03 -3.32
N SER A 258 -12.67 11.99 -2.17
CA SER A 258 -11.88 13.11 -1.70
C SER A 258 -10.75 13.45 -2.68
N SER A 259 -10.04 12.43 -3.20
CA SER A 259 -8.99 12.62 -4.22
C SER A 259 -9.53 13.16 -5.54
N LEU A 260 -10.79 12.87 -5.87
CA LEU A 260 -11.49 13.42 -7.04
C LEU A 260 -12.08 14.82 -6.79
N GLY A 261 -11.86 15.43 -5.63
CA GLY A 261 -12.47 16.72 -5.25
C GLY A 261 -13.98 16.65 -4.97
N LYS A 262 -14.55 15.44 -4.94
CA LYS A 262 -15.98 15.18 -4.68
C LYS A 262 -16.24 15.09 -3.18
N ASN A 263 -16.02 16.21 -2.49
CA ASN A 263 -16.06 16.27 -1.03
C ASN A 263 -17.44 15.91 -0.46
N LYS A 264 -18.52 16.30 -1.13
CA LYS A 264 -19.89 15.97 -0.68
C LYS A 264 -20.12 14.46 -0.67
N GLU A 265 -19.78 13.78 -1.75
CA GLU A 265 -19.90 12.32 -1.89
C GLU A 265 -18.97 11.59 -0.93
N SER A 266 -17.77 12.13 -0.68
CA SER A 266 -16.87 11.64 0.36
C SER A 266 -17.51 11.71 1.74
N CYS A 267 -18.04 12.88 2.15
CA CYS A 267 -18.71 13.07 3.44
C CYS A 267 -19.90 12.12 3.61
N ASP A 268 -20.73 11.96 2.57
CA ASP A 268 -21.90 11.07 2.61
C ASP A 268 -21.48 9.61 2.82
N ALA A 269 -20.41 9.17 2.14
CA ALA A 269 -19.85 7.83 2.32
C ALA A 269 -19.28 7.63 3.75
N LEU A 270 -18.56 8.62 4.30
CA LEU A 270 -18.00 8.56 5.66
C LEU A 270 -19.11 8.50 6.72
N LYS A 271 -20.14 9.34 6.60
CA LYS A 271 -21.32 9.31 7.49
C LYS A 271 -22.05 7.97 7.42
N LYS A 272 -22.10 7.36 6.23
CA LYS A 272 -22.66 6.01 6.05
C LYS A 272 -21.85 4.94 6.78
N ILE A 273 -20.52 5.06 6.89
CA ILE A 273 -19.70 4.14 7.69
C ILE A 273 -20.13 4.18 9.16
N LEU A 274 -20.21 5.38 9.74
CA LEU A 274 -20.61 5.57 11.14
C LEU A 274 -22.02 5.02 11.44
N LYS A 275 -22.92 5.08 10.46
CA LYS A 275 -24.31 4.61 10.59
C LYS A 275 -24.48 3.10 10.34
N GLN A 276 -23.81 2.56 9.32
CA GLN A 276 -24.04 1.18 8.85
C GLN A 276 -23.00 0.19 9.36
N TYR A 277 -21.82 0.66 9.76
CA TYR A 277 -20.71 -0.16 10.25
C TYR A 277 -20.12 0.41 11.56
N PRO A 278 -20.96 0.63 12.60
CA PRO A 278 -20.49 1.20 13.87
C PRO A 278 -19.45 0.32 14.58
N ASP A 279 -19.49 -1.00 14.36
CA ASP A 279 -18.58 -1.99 14.96
C ASP A 279 -17.41 -2.37 14.02
N SER A 280 -17.10 -1.52 13.03
CA SER A 280 -15.98 -1.75 12.12
C SER A 280 -14.63 -1.66 12.85
N GLU A 281 -13.57 -2.15 12.18
CA GLU A 281 -12.21 -2.11 12.72
C GLU A 281 -11.86 -0.70 13.21
N ARG A 282 -11.19 -0.64 14.37
CA ARG A 282 -10.89 0.62 15.04
C ARG A 282 -10.19 1.62 14.13
N ASP A 283 -9.31 1.16 13.26
CA ASP A 283 -8.54 2.04 12.37
C ASP A 283 -9.40 2.60 11.23
N VAL A 284 -10.38 1.84 10.74
CA VAL A 284 -11.40 2.32 9.81
C VAL A 284 -12.19 3.47 10.45
N LEU A 285 -12.64 3.29 11.69
CA LEU A 285 -13.39 4.33 12.42
C LEU A 285 -12.52 5.57 12.72
N LYS A 286 -11.26 5.38 13.14
CA LYS A 286 -10.34 6.49 13.37
C LYS A 286 -10.12 7.31 12.10
N LYS A 287 -9.78 6.66 10.97
CA LYS A 287 -9.55 7.34 9.69
C LYS A 287 -10.83 8.01 9.21
N THR A 288 -11.99 7.36 9.36
CA THR A 288 -13.29 7.94 9.03
C THR A 288 -13.51 9.27 9.75
N ASN A 289 -13.37 9.28 11.08
CA ASN A 289 -13.54 10.49 11.89
C ASN A 289 -12.50 11.57 11.56
N PHE A 290 -11.25 11.17 11.29
CA PHE A 290 -10.21 12.10 10.88
C PHE A 290 -10.56 12.80 9.56
N VAL A 291 -10.99 12.05 8.54
CA VAL A 291 -11.33 12.63 7.23
C VAL A 291 -12.57 13.52 7.33
N ILE A 292 -13.57 13.15 8.15
CA ILE A 292 -14.73 14.00 8.44
C ILE A 292 -14.28 15.35 8.99
N GLN A 293 -13.42 15.36 10.01
CA GLN A 293 -12.90 16.59 10.61
C GLN A 293 -12.09 17.42 9.62
N LYS A 294 -11.20 16.77 8.85
CA LYS A 294 -10.35 17.43 7.86
C LYS A 294 -11.17 18.11 6.76
N ASN A 295 -12.21 17.44 6.27
CA ASN A 295 -13.03 17.93 5.16
C ASN A 295 -14.21 18.79 5.62
N ASN A 296 -14.32 19.10 6.93
CA ASN A 296 -15.45 19.82 7.53
C ASN A 296 -16.82 19.20 7.16
N CYS A 297 -16.88 17.87 7.18
CA CYS A 297 -18.11 17.10 7.14
C CYS A 297 -18.76 17.06 8.54
#